data_AF-A0A2R4XG18-F1
#
_entry.id   AF-A0A2R4XG18-F1
#
_cell.length_a   1.000
_cell.length_b   1.000
_cell.length_c   1.000
_cell.angle_alpha   90.00
_cell.angle_beta   90.00
_cell.angle_gamma   90.00
#
_symmetry.space_group_name_H-M   'P 1'
#
loop_
_entity.id
_entity.type
_entity.pdbx_description
1 polymer ?
#
loop_
_entity_poly.entity_id
_entity_poly.type
_entity_poly.pdbx_seq_one_letter_code
_entity_poly.pdbx_strand_id
1 'polypeptide(L)'
;MLTVIFFAHSRYRAEIASSLVPASVELALAEQESGRNRPVLCVIGGSSCQYSLQSVYTEVQREAHLTHVVLQKEEYDILKELAELEETPNVAGLELPGIDIASLAKGYGANAVSTRTAGELGTVYRVSLKVK
;
A
#
# COMPACT_ATOMS: atom_id res chain seq x y z
N MET A 1 7.04 12.83 -0.45
CA MET A 1 6.69 11.39 -0.59
C MET A 1 6.73 10.56 0.71
N LEU A 2 5.63 9.86 1.08
CA LEU A 2 5.52 9.02 2.30
C LEU A 2 4.64 7.76 2.07
N THR A 3 5.21 6.58 2.29
CA THR A 3 4.50 5.29 2.39
C THR A 3 4.06 5.06 3.84
N VAL A 4 2.77 4.90 4.06
CA VAL A 4 2.20 4.60 5.38
C VAL A 4 1.70 3.16 5.39
N ILE A 5 2.25 2.34 6.26
CA ILE A 5 1.75 0.97 6.47
C ILE A 5 0.85 0.99 7.69
N PHE A 6 -0.36 0.52 7.51
CA PHE A 6 -1.36 0.41 8.57
C PHE A 6 -1.73 -1.04 8.77
N PHE A 7 -1.50 -1.54 9.97
CA PHE A 7 -1.94 -2.87 10.34
C PHE A 7 -3.38 -2.80 10.83
N ALA A 8 -4.32 -3.11 9.94
CA ALA A 8 -5.74 -3.12 10.26
C ALA A 8 -6.13 -4.43 10.95
N HIS A 9 -6.71 -4.35 12.15
CA HIS A 9 -7.42 -5.49 12.73
C HIS A 9 -8.78 -5.68 12.04
N SER A 10 -8.88 -6.81 11.33
CA SER A 10 -10.05 -7.58 10.84
C SER A 10 -11.20 -6.90 10.07
N ARG A 11 -11.36 -5.57 10.02
CA ARG A 11 -12.55 -4.95 9.38
C ARG A 11 -12.36 -4.32 8.00
N TYR A 12 -11.12 -4.08 7.57
CA TYR A 12 -10.85 -3.48 6.26
C TYR A 12 -10.33 -4.53 5.29
N ARG A 13 -10.98 -4.61 4.12
CA ARG A 13 -10.68 -5.55 3.04
C ARG A 13 -10.20 -4.75 1.84
N ALA A 14 -9.10 -5.18 1.24
CA ALA A 14 -8.61 -4.61 -0.01
C ALA A 14 -8.50 -5.74 -1.04
N GLU A 15 -8.97 -5.47 -2.26
CA GLU A 15 -8.93 -6.44 -3.36
C GLU A 15 -7.49 -6.74 -3.80
N ILE A 16 -7.31 -7.91 -4.44
CA ILE A 16 -6.06 -8.22 -5.14
C ILE A 16 -6.02 -7.38 -6.41
N ALA A 17 -5.27 -6.28 -6.37
CA ALA A 17 -5.04 -5.45 -7.53
C ALA A 17 -3.55 -5.16 -7.68
N SER A 18 -2.90 -5.90 -8.58
CA SER A 18 -1.47 -5.83 -8.85
C SER A 18 -1.03 -4.51 -9.48
N SER A 19 -1.93 -3.80 -10.18
CA SER A 19 -1.62 -2.58 -10.93
C SER A 19 -1.85 -1.27 -10.17
N LEU A 20 -2.40 -1.30 -8.95
CA LEU A 20 -2.77 -0.08 -8.22
C LEU A 20 -1.56 0.80 -7.89
N VAL A 21 -0.44 0.20 -7.48
CA VAL A 21 0.78 0.96 -7.15
C VAL A 21 1.28 1.76 -8.36
N PRO A 22 1.60 1.15 -9.53
CA PRO A 22 2.04 1.91 -10.70
C PRO A 22 0.97 2.88 -11.23
N ALA A 23 -0.31 2.49 -11.22
CA ALA A 23 -1.39 3.38 -11.65
C ALA A 23 -1.50 4.64 -10.78
N SER A 24 -1.31 4.51 -9.46
CA SER A 24 -1.32 5.65 -8.55
C SER A 24 -0.14 6.60 -8.74
N VAL A 25 1.03 6.08 -9.11
CA VAL A 25 2.20 6.89 -9.50
C VAL A 25 1.87 7.69 -10.74
N GLU A 26 1.34 7.04 -11.79
CA GLU A 26 0.98 7.71 -13.03
C GLU A 26 -0.07 8.81 -12.81
N LEU A 27 -1.09 8.52 -12.00
CA LEU A 27 -2.11 9.51 -11.64
C LEU A 27 -1.50 10.73 -10.93
N ALA A 28 -0.53 10.51 -10.04
CA ALA A 28 0.15 11.60 -9.34
C ALA A 28 0.99 12.46 -10.30
N LEU A 29 1.67 11.84 -11.27
CA LEU A 29 2.39 12.56 -12.32
C LEU A 29 1.43 13.36 -13.21
N ALA A 30 0.29 12.79 -13.59
CA ALA A 30 -0.74 13.49 -14.36
C ALA A 30 -1.32 14.71 -13.60
N GLU A 31 -1.49 14.63 -12.28
CA GLU A 31 -1.89 15.78 -11.46
C GLU A 31 -0.81 16.89 -11.49
N GLN A 32 0.47 16.53 -11.52
CA GLN A 32 1.58 17.50 -11.64
C GLN A 32 1.62 18.14 -13.02
N GLU A 33 1.57 17.33 -14.08
CA GLU A 33 1.61 17.80 -15.48
C GLU A 33 0.43 18.72 -15.83
N SER A 34 -0.77 18.39 -15.32
CA SER A 34 -1.97 19.23 -15.53
C SER A 34 -1.96 20.52 -14.71
N GLY A 35 -1.05 20.68 -13.75
CA GLY A 35 -1.00 21.81 -12.84
C GLY A 35 -2.06 21.77 -11.72
N ARG A 36 -2.97 20.79 -11.70
CA ARG A 36 -4.00 20.66 -10.66
C ARG A 36 -3.41 20.25 -9.31
N ASN A 37 -2.32 19.48 -9.32
CA ASN A 37 -1.48 19.14 -8.18
C ASN A 37 -2.22 18.57 -6.95
N ARG A 38 -3.31 17.81 -7.13
CA ARG A 38 -3.95 17.15 -5.99
C ARG A 38 -3.08 15.99 -5.48
N PRO A 39 -3.03 15.78 -4.15
CA PRO A 39 -2.42 14.57 -3.61
C PRO A 39 -3.19 13.33 -4.06
N VAL A 40 -2.46 12.27 -4.41
CA VAL A 40 -3.04 10.96 -4.67
C VAL A 40 -2.90 10.09 -3.41
N LEU A 41 -3.96 9.36 -3.08
CA LEU A 41 -3.97 8.37 -2.00
C LEU A 41 -4.20 6.98 -2.61
N CYS A 42 -3.23 6.09 -2.47
CA CYS A 42 -3.34 4.70 -2.85
C CYS A 42 -3.61 3.85 -1.61
N VAL A 43 -4.78 3.22 -1.51
CA VAL A 43 -5.10 2.26 -0.44
C VAL A 43 -5.02 0.87 -1.02
N ILE A 44 -4.14 0.02 -0.48
CA ILE A 44 -3.84 -1.29 -1.06
C ILE A 44 -3.54 -2.34 0.02
N GLY A 45 -3.86 -3.60 -0.25
CA GLY A 45 -3.47 -4.71 0.63
C GLY A 45 -1.96 -5.00 0.58
N GLY A 46 -1.40 -5.44 1.70
CA GLY A 46 0.03 -5.78 1.83
C GLY A 46 0.53 -6.79 0.81
N SER A 47 -0.26 -7.84 0.58
CA SER A 47 -0.01 -8.87 -0.43
C SER A 47 -0.06 -8.31 -1.86
N SER A 48 -1.04 -7.46 -2.17
CA SER A 48 -1.19 -6.82 -3.48
C SER A 48 -0.06 -5.83 -3.78
N CYS A 49 0.43 -5.15 -2.76
CA CYS A 49 1.55 -4.21 -2.88
C CYS A 49 2.82 -4.90 -3.41
N GLN A 50 3.04 -6.18 -3.08
CA GLN A 50 4.26 -6.90 -3.49
C GLN A 50 4.39 -7.07 -5.01
N TYR A 51 3.28 -7.10 -5.75
CA TYR A 51 3.31 -7.31 -7.20
C TYR A 51 4.00 -6.16 -7.96
N SER A 52 3.99 -4.95 -7.40
CA SER A 52 4.55 -3.77 -8.05
C SER A 52 5.15 -2.77 -7.06
N LEU A 53 5.70 -3.26 -5.95
CA LEU A 53 6.34 -2.42 -4.93
C LEU A 53 7.51 -1.62 -5.52
N GLN A 54 8.20 -2.14 -6.52
CA GLN A 54 9.26 -1.44 -7.24
C GLN A 54 8.82 -0.12 -7.88
N SER A 55 7.53 0.09 -8.13
CA SER A 55 7.03 1.37 -8.65
C SER A 55 7.22 2.53 -7.67
N VAL A 56 7.41 2.25 -6.37
CA VAL A 56 7.82 3.24 -5.37
C VAL A 56 9.15 3.89 -5.75
N TYR A 57 10.06 3.17 -6.40
CA TYR A 57 11.31 3.79 -6.90
C TYR A 57 11.02 4.93 -7.88
N THR A 58 10.16 4.69 -8.86
CA THR A 58 9.77 5.72 -9.85
C THR A 58 9.11 6.92 -9.17
N GLU A 59 8.23 6.66 -8.19
CA GLU A 59 7.59 7.70 -7.39
C GLU A 59 8.62 8.61 -6.72
N VAL A 60 9.64 8.03 -6.07
CA VAL A 60 10.73 8.78 -5.41
C VAL A 60 11.49 9.61 -6.41
N GLN A 61 11.94 9.00 -7.52
CA GLN A 61 12.77 9.68 -8.53
C GLN A 61 12.04 10.81 -9.23
N ARG A 62 10.72 10.73 -9.30
CA ARG A 62 9.87 11.72 -9.96
C ARG A 62 9.19 12.68 -8.99
N GLU A 63 9.49 12.58 -7.69
CA GLU A 63 8.92 13.41 -6.63
C GLU A 63 7.38 13.48 -6.71
N ALA A 64 6.74 12.33 -6.97
CA ALA A 64 5.30 12.27 -7.13
C ALA A 64 4.57 12.56 -5.81
N HIS A 65 3.52 13.40 -5.87
CA HIS A 65 2.72 13.78 -4.69
C HIS A 65 1.71 12.68 -4.31
N LEU A 66 2.24 11.57 -3.83
CA LEU A 66 1.53 10.32 -3.56
C LEU A 66 1.75 9.86 -2.12
N THR A 67 0.68 9.32 -1.52
CA THR A 67 0.71 8.60 -0.25
C THR A 67 0.13 7.21 -0.46
N HIS A 68 0.88 6.19 -0.03
CA HIS A 68 0.36 4.82 0.05
C HIS A 68 -0.14 4.53 1.46
N VAL A 69 -1.30 3.92 1.59
CA VAL A 69 -1.80 3.30 2.82
C VAL A 69 -1.89 1.81 2.57
N VAL A 70 -0.89 1.08 3.07
CA VAL A 70 -0.79 -0.36 2.90
C VAL A 70 -1.44 -1.06 4.08
N LEU A 71 -2.54 -1.76 3.82
CA LEU A 71 -3.24 -2.59 4.80
C LEU A 71 -2.51 -3.92 4.94
N GLN A 72 -1.60 -4.02 5.92
CA GLN A 72 -0.77 -5.20 6.09
C GLN A 72 -1.51 -6.30 6.85
N LYS A 73 -1.77 -7.40 6.15
CA LYS A 73 -2.08 -8.71 6.70
C LYS A 73 -1.07 -9.70 6.16
N GLU A 74 -0.67 -10.66 6.98
CA GLU A 74 0.33 -11.68 6.62
C GLU A 74 -0.30 -12.84 5.84
N GLU A 75 -1.24 -12.55 4.94
CA GLU A 75 -2.04 -13.56 4.23
C GLU A 75 -2.66 -13.03 2.93
N TYR A 76 -3.06 -13.95 2.04
CA TYR A 76 -3.96 -13.68 0.92
C TYR A 76 -5.42 -13.85 1.36
N ASP A 77 -5.92 -12.83 2.05
CA ASP A 77 -7.26 -12.77 2.67
C ASP A 77 -8.39 -13.28 1.77
N ILE A 78 -8.54 -12.69 0.57
CA ILE A 78 -9.64 -13.02 -0.34
C ILE A 78 -9.55 -14.47 -0.86
N LEU A 79 -8.34 -15.03 -0.94
CA LEU A 79 -8.15 -16.42 -1.35
C LEU A 79 -8.50 -17.39 -0.21
N LYS A 80 -8.26 -17.02 1.05
CA LYS A 80 -8.73 -17.81 2.20
C LYS A 80 -10.25 -17.79 2.30
N GLU A 81 -10.87 -16.63 2.07
CA GLU A 81 -12.32 -16.50 2.03
C GLU A 81 -12.94 -17.32 0.88
N LEU A 82 -12.31 -17.30 -0.30
CA LEU A 82 -12.76 -18.13 -1.41
C LEU A 82 -12.57 -19.63 -1.10
N ALA A 83 -11.49 -20.01 -0.43
CA ALA A 83 -11.27 -21.39 -0.04
C ALA A 83 -12.33 -21.90 0.95
N GLU A 84 -12.77 -21.05 1.88
CA GLU A 84 -13.89 -21.32 2.79
C GLU A 84 -15.21 -21.44 2.04
N LEU A 85 -15.50 -20.51 1.11
CA LEU A 85 -16.72 -20.51 0.31
C LEU A 85 -16.85 -21.75 -0.59
N GLU A 86 -15.75 -22.16 -1.21
CA GLU A 86 -15.70 -23.29 -2.15
C GLU A 86 -15.45 -24.63 -1.45
N GLU A 87 -15.45 -24.67 -0.11
CA GLU A 87 -15.20 -25.87 0.70
C GLU A 87 -13.88 -26.59 0.30
N THR A 88 -12.83 -25.81 0.04
CA THR A 88 -11.50 -26.32 -0.34
C THR A 88 -10.50 -26.18 0.81
N PRO A 89 -10.47 -27.13 1.76
CA PRO A 89 -9.54 -27.05 2.88
C PRO A 89 -8.09 -27.29 2.44
N ASN A 90 -7.14 -26.78 3.22
CA ASN A 90 -5.70 -27.02 3.07
C ASN A 90 -5.07 -26.45 1.78
N VAL A 91 -5.60 -25.35 1.25
CA VAL A 91 -4.95 -24.62 0.15
C VAL A 91 -3.61 -24.05 0.64
N ALA A 92 -2.51 -24.50 0.03
CA ALA A 92 -1.17 -24.06 0.35
C ALA A 92 -0.86 -22.67 -0.24
N GLY A 93 0.08 -21.95 0.39
CA GLY A 93 0.61 -20.68 -0.16
C GLY A 93 -0.25 -19.44 0.12
N LEU A 94 -1.19 -19.51 1.06
CA LEU A 94 -2.06 -18.38 1.42
C LEU A 94 -1.50 -17.50 2.56
N GLU A 95 -0.37 -17.87 3.16
CA GLU A 95 0.31 -17.12 4.22
C GLU A 95 1.49 -16.33 3.64
N LEU A 96 1.71 -15.12 4.17
CA LEU A 96 2.80 -14.21 3.81
C LEU A 96 3.49 -13.61 5.07
N PRO A 97 4.04 -14.44 5.97
CA PRO A 97 4.66 -13.96 7.20
C PRO A 97 6.02 -13.30 6.95
N GLY A 98 6.41 -12.38 7.84
CA GLY A 98 7.78 -11.87 7.93
C GLY A 98 8.18 -10.81 6.90
N ILE A 99 7.25 -10.31 6.08
CA ILE A 99 7.53 -9.24 5.11
C ILE A 99 7.43 -7.87 5.80
N ASP A 100 8.57 -7.20 5.99
CA ASP A 100 8.62 -5.81 6.42
C ASP A 100 8.54 -4.85 5.22
N ILE A 101 7.32 -4.52 4.82
CA ILE A 101 7.06 -3.57 3.72
C ILE A 101 7.67 -2.20 3.99
N ALA A 102 7.78 -1.77 5.25
CA ALA A 102 8.30 -0.43 5.56
C ALA A 102 9.79 -0.36 5.23
N SER A 103 10.52 -1.41 5.59
CA SER A 103 11.93 -1.55 5.24
C SER A 103 12.13 -1.69 3.73
N LEU A 104 11.28 -2.43 3.02
CA LEU A 104 11.34 -2.52 1.56
C LEU A 104 11.10 -1.17 0.86
N ALA A 105 10.06 -0.43 1.28
CA ALA A 105 9.77 0.90 0.75
C ALA A 105 10.92 1.88 1.00
N LYS A 106 11.53 1.85 2.19
CA LYS A 106 12.76 2.60 2.49
C LYS A 106 13.92 2.21 1.59
N GLY A 107 14.06 0.93 1.27
CA GLY A 107 15.06 0.43 0.32
C GLY A 107 14.93 1.04 -1.09
N TYR A 108 13.71 1.41 -1.50
CA TYR A 108 13.46 2.15 -2.75
C TYR A 108 13.61 3.68 -2.63
N GLY A 109 13.93 4.20 -1.45
CA GLY A 109 14.14 5.63 -1.19
C GLY A 109 12.92 6.35 -0.61
N ALA A 110 11.84 5.64 -0.29
CA ALA A 110 10.66 6.24 0.31
C ALA A 110 10.83 6.57 1.79
N ASN A 111 10.17 7.62 2.25
CA ASN A 111 9.85 7.71 3.68
C ASN A 111 8.79 6.65 3.98
N ALA A 112 9.02 5.75 4.94
CA ALA A 112 8.03 4.75 5.32
C ALA A 112 7.90 4.56 6.82
N VAL A 113 6.66 4.38 7.30
CA VAL A 113 6.36 4.11 8.71
C VAL A 113 5.27 3.06 8.84
N SER A 114 5.36 2.27 9.91
CA SER A 114 4.34 1.30 10.30
C SER A 114 3.54 1.83 11.47
N THR A 115 2.21 1.74 11.39
CA THR A 115 1.26 2.20 12.40
C THR A 115 0.37 1.04 12.84
N ARG A 116 -0.02 1.03 14.12
CA ARG A 116 -0.84 -0.03 14.73
C ARG A 116 -2.22 0.45 15.13
N THR A 117 -2.44 1.76 15.19
CA THR A 117 -3.72 2.34 15.61
C THR A 117 -4.24 3.34 14.58
N ALA A 118 -5.57 3.49 14.50
CA ALA A 118 -6.19 4.46 13.60
C ALA A 118 -5.78 5.91 13.94
N GLY A 119 -5.49 6.20 15.22
CA GLY A 119 -4.99 7.50 15.66
C GLY A 119 -3.59 7.82 15.15
N GLU A 120 -2.67 6.84 15.20
CA GLU A 120 -1.34 6.94 14.60
C GLU A 120 -1.44 7.14 13.08
N LEU A 121 -2.23 6.30 12.39
CA LEU A 121 -2.47 6.42 10.96
C LEU A 121 -2.96 7.82 10.60
N GLY A 122 -4.00 8.32 11.28
CA GLY A 122 -4.54 9.64 11.01
C GLY A 122 -3.52 10.77 11.22
N THR A 123 -2.61 10.61 12.18
CA THR A 123 -1.54 11.57 12.44
C THR A 123 -0.51 11.56 11.33
N VAL A 124 -0.01 10.38 10.96
CA VAL A 124 0.96 10.21 9.88
C VAL A 124 0.39 10.64 8.53
N TYR A 125 -0.86 10.29 8.23
CA TYR A 125 -1.54 10.69 7.00
C TYR A 125 -1.65 12.21 6.88
N ARG A 126 -1.99 12.93 7.95
CA ARG A 126 -2.00 14.41 7.92
C ARG A 126 -0.61 15.02 7.67
N VAL A 127 0.45 14.34 8.09
CA VAL A 127 1.82 14.75 7.77
C VAL A 127 2.12 14.49 6.30
N SER A 128 1.72 13.33 5.76
CA SER A 128 1.95 12.96 4.36
C SER A 128 1.38 13.97 3.37
N LEU A 129 0.18 14.50 3.64
CA LEU A 129 -0.49 15.50 2.79
C LEU A 129 0.24 16.85 2.68
N LYS A 130 1.21 17.12 3.57
CA LYS A 130 2.01 18.35 3.55
C LYS A 130 3.34 18.19 2.82
N VAL A 131 3.74 16.96 2.52
CA VAL A 131 5.01 16.64 1.90
C VAL A 131 4.74 16.36 0.42
N LYS A 132 5.28 17.21 -0.45
CA LYS A 132 5.40 16.88 -1.88
C LYS A 132 6.44 15.77 -2.03
#